data_AF-A0A258TQQ7-F1
#
_entry.id   AF-A0A258TQQ7-F1
#
_cell.length_a   1.000
_cell.length_b   1.000
_cell.length_c   1.000
_cell.angle_alpha   90.00
_cell.angle_beta   90.00
_cell.angle_gamma   90.00
#
_symmetry.space_group_name_H-M   'P 1'
#
loop_
_entity.id
_entity.type
_entity.pdbx_description
1 polymer ?
#
loop_
_entity_poly.entity_id
_entity_poly.type
_entity_poly.pdbx_seq_one_letter_code
_entity_poly.pdbx_strand_id
1 'polypeptide(L)'
;MTPHELASEVSSLFSLPDLVIRACTVMELPTASAQDLIEVIELDANLTATVLKLANSALYGSRGKVETLTRAVALIGHNAMRDLVLATAAVNTFRDIPAEFVDMDTFWDNSATSAVLARLIADRLRMRDAESLFLAGLLLGVGRLVFYVRRPAQYREALQHAQQNEISLTDAECLVFGFSHAELGAALLESWGLPEKLTLTVRHQLDPAATPDFAKEVAVIHLAGDLAANLAPCLKTEYEPETYRPDSRATDSMQLLGLSLATLKEISLEGQVASLEISEILHPCTSVTY
;
A
#
# COMPACT_ATOMS: atom_id res chain seq x y z
N MET A 1 -11.14 -9.02 -22.11
CA MET A 1 -11.17 -8.62 -20.68
C MET A 1 -10.01 -7.67 -20.47
N THR A 2 -10.30 -6.41 -20.22
CA THR A 2 -9.30 -5.40 -19.86
C THR A 2 -9.24 -5.22 -18.34
N PRO A 3 -8.19 -4.57 -17.79
CA PRO A 3 -8.14 -4.21 -16.37
C PRO A 3 -9.37 -3.42 -15.92
N HIS A 4 -9.80 -2.42 -16.69
CA HIS A 4 -10.97 -1.59 -16.38
C HIS A 4 -12.28 -2.35 -16.40
N GLU A 5 -12.46 -3.28 -17.35
CA GLU A 5 -13.64 -4.15 -17.39
C GLU A 5 -13.75 -4.97 -16.10
N LEU A 6 -12.65 -5.60 -15.66
CA LEU A 6 -12.65 -6.42 -14.46
C LEU A 6 -12.79 -5.59 -13.16
N ALA A 7 -12.16 -4.41 -13.09
CA ALA A 7 -12.34 -3.48 -11.97
C ALA A 7 -13.80 -3.01 -11.85
N SER A 8 -14.48 -2.77 -12.97
CA SER A 8 -15.89 -2.36 -12.95
C SER A 8 -16.82 -3.42 -12.36
N GLU A 9 -16.50 -4.71 -12.50
CA GLU A 9 -17.28 -5.82 -11.93
C GLU A 9 -17.27 -5.83 -10.40
N VAL A 10 -16.30 -5.17 -9.75
CA VAL A 10 -16.16 -5.08 -8.29
C VAL A 10 -16.46 -3.69 -7.75
N SER A 11 -16.79 -2.72 -8.60
CA SER A 11 -17.05 -1.33 -8.18
C SER A 11 -18.10 -1.20 -7.07
N SER A 12 -19.11 -2.08 -7.05
CA SER A 12 -20.13 -2.11 -5.99
C SER A 12 -19.75 -2.94 -4.76
N LEU A 13 -18.73 -3.79 -4.86
CA LEU A 13 -18.23 -4.59 -3.73
C LEU A 13 -17.10 -3.88 -3.01
N PHE A 14 -16.22 -3.24 -3.78
CA PHE A 14 -15.02 -2.57 -3.31
C PHE A 14 -15.11 -1.08 -3.62
N SER A 15 -16.07 -0.41 -3.00
CA SER A 15 -16.24 1.05 -3.06
C SER A 15 -15.74 1.70 -1.78
N LEU A 16 -14.97 2.78 -1.91
CA LEU A 16 -14.67 3.63 -0.77
C LEU A 16 -15.97 4.25 -0.20
N PRO A 17 -16.10 4.40 1.13
CA PRO A 17 -17.23 5.10 1.72
C PRO A 17 -17.37 6.52 1.16
N ASP A 18 -18.60 6.99 0.92
CA ASP A 18 -18.88 8.34 0.42
C ASP A 18 -18.18 9.43 1.25
N LEU A 19 -18.05 9.19 2.56
CA LEU A 19 -17.35 10.07 3.49
C LEU A 19 -15.88 10.29 3.10
N VAL A 20 -15.20 9.22 2.68
CA VAL A 20 -13.78 9.23 2.29
C VAL A 20 -13.61 9.88 0.92
N ILE A 21 -14.51 9.60 -0.02
CA ILE A 21 -14.53 10.27 -1.32
C ILE A 21 -14.75 11.78 -1.15
N ARG A 22 -15.69 12.16 -0.27
CA ARG A 22 -15.91 13.57 0.12
C ARG A 22 -14.67 14.19 0.74
N ALA A 23 -13.98 13.48 1.65
CA ALA A 23 -12.72 13.95 2.23
C ALA A 23 -11.71 14.29 1.12
N CYS A 24 -11.51 13.36 0.18
CA CYS A 24 -10.57 13.53 -0.94
C CYS A 24 -10.95 14.72 -1.83
N THR A 25 -12.23 14.81 -2.19
CA THR A 25 -12.76 15.90 -3.03
C THR A 25 -12.55 17.26 -2.37
N VAL A 26 -12.85 17.36 -1.06
CA VAL A 26 -12.63 18.58 -0.28
C VAL A 26 -11.16 18.97 -0.32
N MET A 27 -10.24 18.03 -0.17
CA MET A 27 -8.79 18.29 -0.12
C MET A 27 -8.14 18.63 -1.46
N GLU A 28 -8.81 18.38 -2.58
CA GLU A 28 -8.35 18.83 -3.90
C GLU A 28 -8.70 20.30 -4.16
N LEU A 29 -9.56 20.91 -3.34
CA LEU A 29 -9.89 22.33 -3.48
C LEU A 29 -8.69 23.20 -3.05
N PRO A 30 -8.30 24.21 -3.85
CA PRO A 30 -7.24 25.14 -3.48
C PRO A 30 -7.49 25.91 -2.16
N THR A 31 -8.75 25.92 -1.71
CA THR A 31 -9.22 26.59 -0.49
C THR A 31 -9.43 25.63 0.68
N ALA A 32 -9.14 24.34 0.52
CA ALA A 32 -9.38 23.34 1.54
C ALA A 32 -8.57 23.65 2.81
N SER A 33 -9.26 23.72 3.94
CA SER A 33 -8.63 23.88 5.24
C SER A 33 -8.43 22.53 5.93
N ALA A 34 -7.49 22.49 6.87
CA ALA A 34 -7.34 21.35 7.77
C ALA A 34 -8.63 21.03 8.54
N GLN A 35 -9.48 22.04 8.78
CA GLN A 35 -10.73 21.87 9.52
C GLN A 35 -11.76 21.08 8.72
N ASP A 36 -11.84 21.30 7.40
CA ASP A 36 -12.78 20.58 6.54
C ASP A 36 -12.49 19.07 6.53
N LEU A 37 -11.20 18.70 6.56
CA LEU A 37 -10.80 17.29 6.69
C LEU A 37 -11.17 16.71 8.05
N ILE A 38 -10.92 17.44 9.13
CA ILE A 38 -11.23 17.01 10.50
C ILE A 38 -12.73 16.73 10.62
N GLU A 39 -13.59 17.65 10.16
CA GLU A 39 -15.05 17.49 10.22
C GLU A 39 -15.54 16.25 9.49
N VAL A 40 -14.87 15.86 8.40
CA VAL A 40 -15.21 14.63 7.66
C VAL A 40 -14.73 13.40 8.41
N ILE A 41 -13.52 13.39 8.97
CA ILE A 41 -12.97 12.26 9.72
C ILE A 41 -13.78 12.00 11.01
N GLU A 42 -14.19 13.06 11.72
CA GLU A 42 -14.93 12.97 13.00
C GLU A 42 -16.28 12.28 12.87
N LEU A 43 -16.85 12.19 11.66
CA LEU A 43 -18.10 11.48 11.41
C LEU A 43 -17.94 9.95 11.50
N ASP A 44 -16.71 9.43 11.45
CA ASP A 44 -16.41 8.01 11.62
C ASP A 44 -15.45 7.79 12.81
N ALA A 45 -16.01 7.22 13.89
CA ALA A 45 -15.27 6.96 15.11
C ALA A 45 -14.12 5.95 14.92
N ASN A 46 -14.27 4.97 14.02
CA ASN A 46 -13.23 4.00 13.72
C ASN A 46 -12.09 4.66 12.95
N LEU A 47 -12.41 5.44 11.92
CA LEU A 47 -11.44 6.21 11.15
C LEU A 47 -10.67 7.19 12.06
N THR A 48 -11.38 7.93 12.92
CA THR A 48 -10.78 8.83 13.91
C THR A 48 -9.81 8.09 14.83
N ALA A 49 -10.22 6.95 15.38
CA ALA A 49 -9.37 6.16 16.26
C ALA A 49 -8.12 5.62 15.55
N THR A 50 -8.26 5.12 14.32
CA THR A 50 -7.14 4.62 13.51
C THR A 50 -6.17 5.74 13.18
N VAL A 51 -6.65 6.90 12.73
CA VAL A 51 -5.82 8.08 12.45
C VAL A 51 -5.03 8.51 13.70
N LEU A 52 -5.68 8.57 14.86
CA LEU A 52 -4.98 8.93 16.10
C LEU A 52 -3.94 7.88 16.51
N LYS A 53 -4.22 6.58 16.34
CA LYS A 53 -3.24 5.52 16.58
C LYS A 53 -2.04 5.65 15.65
N LEU A 54 -2.28 5.86 14.35
CA LEU A 54 -1.22 6.12 13.37
C LEU A 54 -0.39 7.34 13.76
N ALA A 55 -1.02 8.46 14.13
CA ALA A 55 -0.30 9.67 14.56
C ALA A 55 0.56 9.49 15.82
N ASN A 56 0.25 8.48 16.65
CA ASN A 56 1.02 8.13 17.83
C ASN A 56 2.07 7.03 17.56
N SER A 57 2.11 6.43 16.37
CA SER A 57 3.02 5.33 16.07
C SER A 57 4.48 5.79 16.02
N ALA A 58 5.41 4.85 16.18
CA ALA A 58 6.83 5.11 16.11
C ALA A 58 7.23 5.77 14.77
N LEU A 59 6.48 5.47 13.70
CA LEU A 59 6.68 6.00 12.35
C LEU A 59 6.57 7.54 12.28
N TYR A 60 5.71 8.15 13.10
CA TYR A 60 5.50 9.61 13.14
C TYR A 60 6.20 10.31 14.31
N GLY A 61 6.85 9.55 15.20
CA GLY A 61 7.85 10.07 16.14
C GLY A 61 7.35 11.16 17.10
N SER A 62 6.08 11.12 17.49
CA SER A 62 5.49 12.21 18.30
C SER A 62 6.21 12.37 19.65
N ARG A 63 6.72 13.58 19.95
CA ARG A 63 7.24 13.96 21.28
C ARG A 63 6.08 14.25 22.24
N GLY A 64 5.27 13.23 22.51
CA GLY A 64 4.12 13.28 23.40
C GLY A 64 2.80 12.95 22.71
N LYS A 65 1.87 12.42 23.51
CA LYS A 65 0.61 11.84 23.07
C LYS A 65 -0.23 12.80 22.20
N VAL A 66 -0.68 12.31 21.05
CA VAL A 66 -1.61 12.99 20.15
C VAL A 66 -3.03 12.53 20.49
N GLU A 67 -3.86 13.42 21.02
CA GLU A 67 -5.22 13.11 21.49
C GLU A 67 -6.32 13.77 20.66
N THR A 68 -5.97 14.64 19.70
CA THR A 68 -6.92 15.37 18.87
C THR A 68 -6.53 15.32 17.40
N LEU A 69 -7.51 15.32 16.51
CA LEU A 69 -7.28 15.34 15.06
C LEU A 69 -6.56 16.61 14.61
N THR A 70 -6.86 17.76 15.22
CA THR A 70 -6.12 19.01 14.94
C THR A 70 -4.62 18.84 15.20
N ARG A 71 -4.24 18.19 16.30
CA ARG A 71 -2.83 17.93 16.61
C ARG A 71 -2.23 16.87 15.67
N ALA A 72 -3.01 15.87 15.28
CA ALA A 72 -2.60 14.87 14.31
C ALA A 72 -2.31 15.51 12.94
N VAL A 73 -3.20 16.37 12.43
CA VAL A 73 -3.02 17.11 11.18
C VAL A 73 -1.83 18.06 11.27
N ALA A 74 -1.61 18.72 12.40
CA ALA A 74 -0.45 19.60 12.58
C ALA A 74 0.89 18.85 12.59
N LEU A 75 0.89 17.60 13.08
CA LEU A 75 2.09 16.74 13.11
C LEU A 75 2.38 16.11 11.75
N ILE A 76 1.36 15.50 11.15
CA ILE A 76 1.46 14.70 9.93
C ILE A 76 1.44 15.60 8.68
N GLY A 77 0.69 16.69 8.72
CA GLY A 77 0.41 17.54 7.58
C GLY A 77 -0.89 17.17 6.87
N HIS A 78 -1.44 18.13 6.12
CA HIS A 78 -2.75 18.00 5.48
C HIS A 78 -2.79 16.89 4.41
N ASN A 79 -1.88 16.93 3.43
CA ASN A 79 -1.84 15.95 2.34
C ASN A 79 -1.56 14.54 2.83
N ALA A 80 -0.67 14.42 3.81
CA ALA A 80 -0.35 13.15 4.45
C ALA A 80 -1.54 12.58 5.24
N MET A 81 -2.33 13.44 5.90
CA MET A 81 -3.56 13.01 6.58
C MET A 81 -4.59 12.44 5.59
N ARG A 82 -4.76 13.08 4.42
CA ARG A 82 -5.59 12.51 3.35
C ARG A 82 -5.18 11.08 3.03
N ASP A 83 -3.90 10.90 2.78
CA ASP A 83 -3.35 9.64 2.29
C ASP A 83 -3.54 8.54 3.34
N LEU A 84 -3.47 8.87 4.64
CA LEU A 84 -3.78 7.93 5.73
C LEU A 84 -5.27 7.60 5.86
N VAL A 85 -6.15 8.57 5.62
CA VAL A 85 -7.61 8.32 5.59
C VAL A 85 -7.96 7.39 4.45
N LEU A 86 -7.40 7.64 3.26
CA LEU A 86 -7.54 6.78 2.08
C LEU A 86 -7.04 5.37 2.34
N ALA A 87 -5.83 5.25 2.93
CA ALA A 87 -5.24 3.97 3.32
C ALA A 87 -6.18 3.17 4.24
N THR A 88 -6.67 3.80 5.30
CA THR A 88 -7.57 3.16 6.28
C THR A 88 -8.89 2.73 5.64
N ALA A 89 -9.45 3.57 4.78
CA ALA A 89 -10.69 3.28 4.07
C ALA A 89 -10.55 2.12 3.08
N ALA A 90 -9.44 2.08 2.35
CA ALA A 90 -9.14 1.00 1.42
C ALA A 90 -9.02 -0.34 2.16
N VAL A 91 -8.33 -0.39 3.31
CA VAL A 91 -8.24 -1.61 4.13
C VAL A 91 -9.62 -2.11 4.54
N ASN A 92 -10.48 -1.21 5.03
CA ASN A 92 -11.85 -1.56 5.44
C ASN A 92 -12.71 -2.06 4.29
N THR A 93 -12.46 -1.60 3.06
CA THR A 93 -13.20 -1.99 1.86
C THR A 93 -13.06 -3.47 1.52
N PHE A 94 -11.94 -4.11 1.90
CA PHE A 94 -11.68 -5.53 1.60
C PHE A 94 -11.77 -6.45 2.81
N ARG A 95 -12.28 -5.98 3.95
CA ARG A 95 -12.29 -6.74 5.20
C ARG A 95 -13.09 -8.05 5.13
N ASP A 96 -14.14 -8.08 4.31
CA ASP A 96 -15.07 -9.21 4.24
C ASP A 96 -14.72 -10.23 3.14
N ILE A 97 -13.50 -10.22 2.62
CA ILE A 97 -13.04 -11.25 1.68
C ILE A 97 -12.88 -12.58 2.44
N PRO A 98 -13.55 -13.66 2.00
CA PRO A 98 -13.44 -14.96 2.66
C PRO A 98 -12.01 -15.53 2.65
N ALA A 99 -11.60 -16.11 3.78
CA ALA A 99 -10.28 -16.71 3.96
C ALA A 99 -9.99 -17.90 3.01
N GLU A 100 -11.01 -18.47 2.36
CA GLU A 100 -10.84 -19.50 1.34
C GLU A 100 -10.11 -19.00 0.08
N PHE A 101 -10.13 -17.67 -0.16
CA PHE A 101 -9.48 -17.07 -1.32
C PHE A 101 -8.07 -16.59 -1.02
N VAL A 102 -7.87 -15.98 0.15
CA VAL A 102 -6.59 -15.37 0.56
C VAL A 102 -6.56 -15.25 2.08
N ASP A 103 -5.39 -15.47 2.67
CA ASP A 103 -5.13 -15.09 4.06
C ASP A 103 -4.97 -13.56 4.14
N MET A 104 -5.99 -12.90 4.66
CA MET A 104 -6.04 -11.44 4.77
C MET A 104 -5.01 -10.89 5.77
N ASP A 105 -4.62 -11.64 6.81
CA ASP A 105 -3.58 -11.20 7.73
C ASP A 105 -2.24 -11.15 7.01
N THR A 106 -1.88 -12.22 6.28
CA THR A 106 -0.65 -12.26 5.48
C THR A 106 -0.66 -11.19 4.37
N PHE A 107 -1.80 -10.95 3.73
CA PHE A 107 -1.93 -9.91 2.69
C PHE A 107 -1.70 -8.50 3.26
N TRP A 108 -2.33 -8.19 4.39
CA TRP A 108 -2.18 -6.87 5.02
C TRP A 108 -0.83 -6.69 5.71
N ASP A 109 -0.22 -7.74 6.25
CA ASP A 109 1.17 -7.71 6.75
C ASP A 109 2.12 -7.30 5.61
N ASN A 110 1.99 -7.89 4.43
CA ASN A 110 2.79 -7.49 3.26
C ASN A 110 2.51 -6.06 2.82
N SER A 111 1.24 -5.67 2.76
CA SER A 111 0.83 -4.32 2.31
C SER A 111 1.30 -3.23 3.28
N ALA A 112 1.14 -3.42 4.59
CA ALA A 112 1.64 -2.51 5.62
C ALA A 112 3.17 -2.42 5.60
N THR A 113 3.84 -3.56 5.39
CA THR A 113 5.29 -3.61 5.23
C THR A 113 5.75 -2.81 4.01
N SER A 114 5.12 -3.00 2.85
CA SER A 114 5.41 -2.21 1.65
C SER A 114 5.19 -0.72 1.87
N ALA A 115 4.12 -0.32 2.55
CA ALA A 115 3.83 1.07 2.88
C ALA A 115 4.93 1.71 3.74
N VAL A 116 5.33 1.03 4.82
CA VAL A 116 6.38 1.49 5.74
C VAL A 116 7.72 1.59 5.03
N LEU A 117 8.11 0.55 4.28
CA LEU A 117 9.38 0.55 3.55
C LEU A 117 9.43 1.62 2.47
N ALA A 118 8.34 1.84 1.73
CA ALA A 118 8.24 2.90 0.74
C ALA A 118 8.49 4.27 1.37
N ARG A 119 7.87 4.54 2.53
CA ARG A 119 8.09 5.78 3.29
C ARG A 119 9.52 5.90 3.79
N LEU A 120 10.09 4.87 4.40
CA LEU A 120 11.47 4.90 4.92
C LEU A 120 12.50 5.11 3.81
N ILE A 121 12.31 4.49 2.64
CA ILE A 121 13.14 4.73 1.46
C ILE A 121 13.01 6.19 1.00
N ALA A 122 11.77 6.70 0.90
CA ALA A 122 11.50 8.08 0.53
C ALA A 122 12.16 9.09 1.49
N ASP A 123 12.07 8.84 2.81
CA ASP A 123 12.70 9.65 3.85
C ASP A 123 14.24 9.63 3.72
N ARG A 124 14.83 8.46 3.47
CA ARG A 124 16.27 8.31 3.26
C ARG A 124 16.76 9.07 2.02
N LEU A 125 15.92 9.15 1.00
CA LEU A 125 16.14 9.93 -0.23
C LEU A 125 15.72 11.40 -0.12
N ARG A 126 15.11 11.82 1.01
CA ARG A 126 14.55 13.16 1.25
C ARG A 126 13.51 13.56 0.20
N MET A 127 12.70 12.62 -0.24
CA MET A 127 11.57 12.87 -1.14
C MET A 127 10.46 13.60 -0.37
N ARG A 128 9.74 14.49 -1.07
CA ARG A 128 8.67 15.30 -0.45
C ARG A 128 7.34 14.57 -0.30
N ASP A 129 7.19 13.46 -1.01
CA ASP A 129 5.92 12.75 -1.20
C ASP A 129 5.90 11.41 -0.45
N ALA A 130 6.56 11.35 0.72
CA ALA A 130 6.77 10.12 1.47
C ALA A 130 5.43 9.45 1.87
N GLU A 131 4.40 10.23 2.20
CA GLU A 131 3.08 9.70 2.56
C GLU A 131 2.24 9.26 1.35
N SER A 132 2.42 9.90 0.20
CA SER A 132 1.81 9.38 -1.03
C SER A 132 2.47 8.07 -1.47
N LEU A 133 3.77 7.89 -1.21
CA LEU A 133 4.48 6.63 -1.41
C LEU A 133 4.08 5.57 -0.36
N PHE A 134 3.81 5.96 0.88
CA PHE A 134 3.21 5.08 1.88
C PHE A 134 1.86 4.53 1.39
N LEU A 135 0.97 5.41 0.90
CA LEU A 135 -0.32 5.00 0.35
C LEU A 135 -0.16 4.08 -0.88
N ALA A 136 0.75 4.42 -1.80
CA ALA A 136 1.04 3.58 -2.96
C ALA A 136 1.56 2.19 -2.56
N GLY A 137 2.44 2.12 -1.56
CA GLY A 137 2.95 0.86 -1.01
C GLY A 137 1.85 0.02 -0.36
N LEU A 138 0.91 0.66 0.35
CA LEU A 138 -0.23 -0.05 0.95
C LEU A 138 -1.19 -0.61 -0.11
N LEU A 139 -1.39 0.12 -1.20
CA LEU A 139 -2.33 -0.26 -2.27
C LEU A 139 -1.71 -1.16 -3.34
N LEU A 140 -0.43 -1.50 -3.19
CA LEU A 140 0.36 -2.18 -4.21
C LEU A 140 -0.27 -3.48 -4.73
N GLY A 141 -0.83 -4.27 -3.80
CA GLY A 141 -1.37 -5.61 -4.06
C GLY A 141 -2.87 -5.68 -4.31
N VAL A 142 -3.63 -4.58 -4.26
CA VAL A 142 -5.12 -4.65 -4.24
C VAL A 142 -5.72 -5.24 -5.51
N GLY A 143 -5.01 -5.17 -6.65
CA GLY A 143 -5.41 -5.85 -7.88
C GLY A 143 -5.53 -7.37 -7.70
N ARG A 144 -4.69 -7.99 -6.85
CA ARG A 144 -4.78 -9.43 -6.55
C ARG A 144 -6.06 -9.78 -5.81
N LEU A 145 -6.55 -8.91 -4.93
CA LEU A 145 -7.84 -9.10 -4.25
C LEU A 145 -9.00 -9.17 -5.24
N VAL A 146 -8.95 -8.37 -6.30
CA VAL A 146 -9.94 -8.41 -7.38
C VAL A 146 -9.87 -9.75 -8.13
N PHE A 147 -8.67 -10.23 -8.46
CA PHE A 147 -8.52 -11.55 -9.06
C PHE A 147 -9.04 -12.68 -8.17
N TYR A 148 -8.70 -12.66 -6.89
CA TYR A 148 -9.16 -13.66 -5.91
C TYR A 148 -10.68 -13.76 -5.85
N VAL A 149 -11.38 -12.63 -5.85
CA VAL A 149 -12.83 -12.60 -5.71
C VAL A 149 -13.58 -12.85 -7.03
N ARG A 150 -13.05 -12.39 -8.16
CA ARG A 150 -13.76 -12.47 -9.45
C ARG A 150 -13.31 -13.59 -10.36
N ARG A 151 -12.07 -14.04 -10.24
CA ARG A 151 -11.44 -15.04 -11.11
C ARG A 151 -10.59 -16.05 -10.31
N PRO A 152 -11.10 -16.65 -9.22
CA PRO A 152 -10.31 -17.54 -8.36
C PRO A 152 -9.74 -18.77 -9.09
N ALA A 153 -10.48 -19.30 -10.07
CA ALA A 153 -10.03 -20.46 -10.85
C ALA A 153 -8.84 -20.11 -11.75
N GLN A 154 -8.93 -19.02 -12.51
CA GLN A 154 -7.82 -18.55 -13.35
C GLN A 154 -6.63 -18.09 -12.51
N TYR A 155 -6.85 -17.49 -11.34
CA TYR A 155 -5.74 -17.09 -10.49
C TYR A 155 -5.00 -18.30 -9.91
N ARG A 156 -5.71 -19.40 -9.63
CA ARG A 156 -5.08 -20.69 -9.28
C ARG A 156 -4.25 -21.25 -10.42
N GLU A 157 -4.69 -21.10 -11.67
CA GLU A 157 -3.90 -21.46 -12.86
C GLU A 157 -2.63 -20.61 -12.97
N ALA A 158 -2.70 -19.29 -12.70
CA ALA A 158 -1.52 -18.43 -12.66
C ALA A 158 -0.52 -18.88 -11.57
N LEU A 159 -0.99 -19.24 -10.37
CA LEU A 159 -0.13 -19.80 -9.32
C LEU A 159 0.55 -21.10 -9.77
N GLN A 160 -0.17 -21.99 -10.45
CA GLN A 160 0.38 -23.23 -10.99
C GLN A 160 1.42 -22.96 -12.08
N HIS A 161 1.17 -22.02 -12.98
CA HIS A 161 2.12 -21.64 -14.03
C HIS A 161 3.40 -21.03 -13.45
N ALA A 162 3.29 -20.17 -12.44
CA ALA A 162 4.45 -19.61 -11.76
C ALA A 162 5.34 -20.72 -11.18
N GLN A 163 4.72 -21.70 -10.50
CA GLN A 163 5.45 -22.81 -9.91
C GLN A 163 6.05 -23.77 -10.95
N GLN A 164 5.29 -24.15 -11.98
CA GLN A 164 5.71 -25.16 -12.96
C GLN A 164 6.76 -24.65 -13.95
N ASN A 165 6.68 -23.36 -14.32
CA ASN A 165 7.57 -22.76 -15.30
C ASN A 165 8.72 -21.95 -14.66
N GLU A 166 8.79 -21.90 -13.32
CA GLU A 166 9.79 -21.12 -12.57
C GLU A 166 9.82 -19.63 -12.98
N ILE A 167 8.65 -19.07 -13.28
CA ILE A 167 8.47 -17.65 -13.61
C ILE A 167 7.88 -16.88 -12.44
N SER A 168 7.99 -15.55 -12.47
CA SER A 168 7.37 -14.73 -11.44
C SER A 168 5.84 -14.84 -11.49
N LEU A 169 5.18 -14.67 -10.34
CA LEU A 169 3.71 -14.69 -10.28
C LEU A 169 3.11 -13.60 -11.18
N THR A 170 3.76 -12.44 -11.28
CA THR A 170 3.39 -11.38 -12.23
C THR A 170 3.42 -11.87 -13.67
N ASP A 171 4.47 -12.57 -14.09
CA ASP A 171 4.56 -13.06 -15.48
C ASP A 171 3.47 -14.10 -15.73
N ALA A 172 3.17 -14.95 -14.75
CA ALA A 172 2.06 -15.89 -14.83
C ALA A 172 0.68 -15.20 -14.87
N GLU A 173 0.47 -14.11 -14.12
CA GLU A 173 -0.73 -13.27 -14.21
C GLU A 173 -0.87 -12.73 -15.65
N CYS A 174 0.20 -12.17 -16.22
CA CYS A 174 0.20 -11.68 -17.60
C CYS A 174 -0.08 -12.78 -18.63
N LEU A 175 0.45 -14.01 -18.44
CA LEU A 175 0.17 -15.13 -19.33
C LEU A 175 -1.30 -15.58 -19.31
N VAL A 176 -1.93 -15.60 -18.13
CA VAL A 176 -3.31 -16.09 -17.95
C VAL A 176 -4.34 -15.01 -18.29
N PHE A 177 -4.10 -13.77 -17.87
CA PHE A 177 -5.08 -12.67 -17.96
C PHE A 177 -4.79 -11.67 -19.07
N GLY A 178 -3.55 -11.60 -19.56
CA GLY A 178 -3.08 -10.58 -20.50
C GLY A 178 -2.68 -9.25 -19.84
N PHE A 179 -2.74 -9.17 -18.51
CA PHE A 179 -2.33 -8.00 -17.71
C PHE A 179 -1.99 -8.43 -16.28
N SER A 180 -1.25 -7.58 -15.56
CA SER A 180 -0.78 -7.81 -14.20
C SER A 180 -1.74 -7.30 -13.13
N HIS A 181 -1.54 -7.72 -11.88
CA HIS A 181 -2.24 -7.13 -10.73
C HIS A 181 -1.96 -5.62 -10.57
N ALA A 182 -0.81 -5.12 -11.05
CA ALA A 182 -0.47 -3.71 -11.00
C ALA A 182 -1.41 -2.87 -11.88
N GLU A 183 -1.64 -3.33 -13.11
CA GLU A 183 -2.57 -2.68 -14.05
C GLU A 183 -4.02 -2.75 -13.55
N LEU A 184 -4.42 -3.89 -12.97
CA LEU A 184 -5.75 -4.07 -12.37
C LEU A 184 -5.95 -3.20 -11.13
N GLY A 185 -4.95 -3.12 -10.26
CA GLY A 185 -4.95 -2.25 -9.09
C GLY A 185 -5.08 -0.79 -9.49
N ALA A 186 -4.30 -0.34 -10.48
CA ALA A 186 -4.41 1.03 -11.00
C ALA A 186 -5.81 1.33 -11.56
N ALA A 187 -6.40 0.41 -12.32
CA ALA A 187 -7.78 0.56 -12.84
C ALA A 187 -8.82 0.65 -11.70
N LEU A 188 -8.62 -0.09 -10.61
CA LEU A 188 -9.47 0.03 -9.42
C LEU A 188 -9.32 1.41 -8.74
N LEU A 189 -8.08 1.87 -8.55
CA LEU A 189 -7.79 3.17 -7.94
C LEU A 189 -8.34 4.33 -8.80
N GLU A 190 -8.29 4.22 -10.12
CA GLU A 190 -8.92 5.16 -11.06
C GLU A 190 -10.44 5.17 -10.89
N SER A 191 -11.07 4.01 -10.66
CA SER A 191 -12.52 3.92 -10.40
C SER A 191 -12.94 4.58 -9.08
N TRP A 192 -12.01 4.67 -8.13
CA TRP A 192 -12.20 5.42 -6.88
C TRP A 192 -11.95 6.93 -7.04
N GLY A 193 -11.53 7.38 -8.22
CA GLY A 193 -11.20 8.78 -8.49
C GLY A 193 -9.90 9.23 -7.81
N LEU A 194 -8.96 8.32 -7.55
CA LEU A 194 -7.69 8.70 -6.93
C LEU A 194 -6.77 9.47 -7.90
N PRO A 195 -5.83 10.30 -7.38
CA PRO A 195 -4.96 11.13 -8.21
C PRO A 195 -4.12 10.33 -9.21
N GLU A 196 -3.97 10.86 -10.42
CA GLU A 196 -3.21 10.22 -11.51
C GLU A 196 -1.78 9.82 -11.12
N LYS A 197 -1.10 10.66 -10.34
CA LYS A 197 0.25 10.34 -9.84
C LYS A 197 0.26 9.01 -9.06
N LEU A 198 -0.73 8.78 -8.21
CA LEU A 198 -0.83 7.55 -7.42
C LEU A 198 -1.19 6.36 -8.32
N THR A 199 -2.15 6.53 -9.23
CA THR A 199 -2.59 5.45 -10.12
C THR A 199 -1.47 5.00 -11.06
N LEU A 200 -0.70 5.94 -11.64
CA LEU A 200 0.47 5.65 -12.46
C LEU A 200 1.59 4.99 -11.67
N THR A 201 1.82 5.44 -10.42
CA THR A 201 2.83 4.81 -9.55
C THR A 201 2.50 3.34 -9.30
N VAL A 202 1.24 3.02 -9.00
CA VAL A 202 0.79 1.63 -8.81
C VAL A 202 0.78 0.84 -10.12
N ARG A 203 0.40 1.45 -11.25
CA ARG A 203 0.36 0.80 -12.56
C ARG A 203 1.73 0.31 -13.01
N HIS A 204 2.75 1.14 -12.81
CA HIS A 204 4.09 0.91 -13.31
C HIS A 204 5.05 0.36 -12.26
N GLN A 205 4.56 -0.02 -11.07
CA GLN A 205 5.35 -0.56 -9.94
C GLN A 205 6.31 -1.72 -10.30
N LEU A 206 6.10 -2.41 -11.42
CA LEU A 206 6.89 -3.55 -11.88
C LEU A 206 7.93 -3.18 -12.95
N ASP A 207 7.86 -1.96 -13.47
CA ASP A 207 8.76 -1.40 -14.48
C ASP A 207 8.93 0.13 -14.29
N PRO A 208 9.89 0.55 -13.44
CA PRO A 208 10.19 1.97 -13.23
C PRO A 208 10.58 2.73 -14.50
N ALA A 209 11.08 2.06 -15.53
CA ALA A 209 11.46 2.70 -16.79
C ALA A 209 10.26 3.11 -17.64
N ALA A 210 9.07 2.53 -17.40
CA ALA A 210 7.86 2.84 -18.15
C ALA A 210 7.29 4.24 -17.87
N THR A 211 7.71 4.92 -16.80
CA THR A 211 7.19 6.26 -16.43
C THR A 211 8.31 7.26 -16.14
N PRO A 212 8.88 7.92 -17.16
CA PRO A 212 10.02 8.83 -16.99
C PRO A 212 9.76 9.98 -15.99
N ASP A 213 8.54 10.51 -15.94
CA ASP A 213 8.18 11.65 -15.09
C ASP A 213 8.12 11.29 -13.59
N PHE A 214 7.91 10.01 -13.26
CA PHE A 214 7.77 9.50 -11.89
C PHE A 214 8.68 8.30 -11.61
N ALA A 215 9.78 8.15 -12.37
CA ALA A 215 10.61 6.95 -12.34
C ALA A 215 11.20 6.68 -10.94
N LYS A 216 11.48 7.74 -10.16
CA LYS A 216 11.98 7.59 -8.78
C LYS A 216 10.90 7.07 -7.86
N GLU A 217 9.70 7.65 -7.89
CA GLU A 217 8.55 7.20 -7.11
C GLU A 217 8.24 5.73 -7.41
N VAL A 218 8.19 5.36 -8.69
CA VAL A 218 7.95 3.98 -9.11
C VAL A 218 9.06 3.05 -8.64
N ALA A 219 10.33 3.45 -8.73
CA ALA A 219 11.45 2.66 -8.21
C ALA A 219 11.42 2.48 -6.69
N VAL A 220 10.97 3.50 -5.94
CA VAL A 220 10.78 3.36 -4.48
C VAL A 220 9.72 2.31 -4.19
N ILE A 221 8.60 2.37 -4.89
CA ILE A 221 7.51 1.41 -4.72
C ILE A 221 7.93 -0.01 -5.13
N HIS A 222 8.66 -0.14 -6.24
CA HIS A 222 9.23 -1.41 -6.67
C HIS A 222 10.11 -2.03 -5.59
N LEU A 223 11.09 -1.28 -5.07
CA LEU A 223 11.97 -1.75 -4.00
C LEU A 223 11.22 -2.08 -2.72
N ALA A 224 10.27 -1.25 -2.33
CA ALA A 224 9.47 -1.49 -1.14
C ALA A 224 8.65 -2.78 -1.25
N GLY A 225 8.09 -3.07 -2.43
CA GLY A 225 7.42 -4.33 -2.71
C GLY A 225 8.36 -5.54 -2.64
N ASP A 226 9.53 -5.45 -3.27
CA ASP A 226 10.53 -6.53 -3.29
C ASP A 226 11.08 -6.84 -1.89
N LEU A 227 11.43 -5.80 -1.12
CA LEU A 227 11.85 -5.93 0.28
C LEU A 227 10.73 -6.50 1.16
N ALA A 228 9.49 -6.03 0.98
CA ALA A 228 8.34 -6.52 1.75
C ALA A 228 8.08 -8.01 1.51
N ALA A 229 8.22 -8.49 0.27
CA ALA A 229 8.06 -9.91 -0.05
C ALA A 229 9.04 -10.81 0.72
N ASN A 230 10.21 -10.28 1.10
CA ASN A 230 11.18 -10.97 1.95
C ASN A 230 10.94 -10.76 3.45
N LEU A 231 10.53 -9.55 3.87
CA LEU A 231 10.39 -9.18 5.28
C LEU A 231 9.06 -9.60 5.90
N ALA A 232 7.94 -9.40 5.19
CA ALA A 232 6.60 -9.61 5.72
C ALA A 232 6.34 -11.05 6.21
N PRO A 233 6.84 -12.12 5.55
CA PRO A 233 6.72 -13.49 6.08
C PRO A 233 7.40 -13.68 7.44
N CYS A 234 8.39 -12.85 7.76
CA CYS A 234 9.14 -12.86 9.02
C CYS A 234 8.71 -11.74 9.97
N LEU A 235 7.62 -11.01 9.68
CA LEU A 235 7.24 -9.82 10.43
C LEU A 235 7.02 -10.11 11.93
N LYS A 236 6.46 -11.29 12.23
CA LYS A 236 6.15 -11.77 13.58
C LYS A 236 7.21 -12.72 14.14
N THR A 237 8.33 -12.90 13.45
CA THR A 237 9.42 -13.80 13.82
C THR A 237 10.77 -13.10 13.74
N GLU A 238 11.85 -13.84 13.97
CA GLU A 238 13.20 -13.34 13.69
C GLU A 238 13.35 -13.10 12.18
N TYR A 239 13.90 -11.93 11.83
CA TYR A 239 14.19 -11.52 10.46
C TYR A 239 15.69 -11.35 10.29
N GLU A 240 16.24 -11.97 9.24
CA GLU A 240 17.66 -11.90 8.91
C GLU A 240 17.85 -11.13 7.59
N PRO A 241 18.20 -9.82 7.64
CA PRO A 241 18.39 -8.99 6.44
C PRO A 241 19.48 -9.52 5.50
N GLU A 242 20.41 -10.32 6.04
CA GLU A 242 21.49 -10.95 5.28
C GLU A 242 21.01 -12.01 4.29
N THR A 243 19.75 -12.44 4.37
CA THR A 243 19.13 -13.38 3.43
C THR A 243 18.54 -12.68 2.20
N TYR A 244 18.23 -11.39 2.28
CA TYR A 244 17.65 -10.61 1.18
C TYR A 244 18.61 -10.53 -0.02
N ARG A 245 18.11 -10.89 -1.20
CA ARG A 245 18.82 -10.81 -2.47
C ARG A 245 17.90 -10.11 -3.48
N PRO A 246 18.21 -8.87 -3.90
CA PRO A 246 17.41 -8.19 -4.90
C PRO A 246 17.51 -8.93 -6.23
N ASP A 247 16.41 -9.00 -6.98
CA ASP A 247 16.44 -9.46 -8.36
C ASP A 247 17.09 -8.40 -9.28
N SER A 248 17.12 -8.68 -10.59
CA SER A 248 17.67 -7.73 -11.56
C SER A 248 16.91 -6.40 -11.59
N ARG A 249 15.59 -6.39 -11.45
CA ARG A 249 14.75 -5.18 -11.51
C ARG A 249 14.90 -4.33 -10.25
N ALA A 250 14.99 -4.99 -9.09
CA ALA A 250 15.32 -4.35 -7.83
C ALA A 250 16.73 -3.75 -7.89
N THR A 251 17.69 -4.44 -8.50
CA THR A 251 19.04 -3.89 -8.71
C THR A 251 19.04 -2.63 -9.59
N ASP A 252 18.26 -2.60 -10.66
CA ASP A 252 18.12 -1.42 -11.52
C ASP A 252 17.46 -0.24 -10.77
N SER A 253 16.44 -0.54 -9.96
CA SER A 253 15.77 0.44 -9.10
C SER A 253 16.74 1.02 -8.06
N MET A 254 17.59 0.19 -7.46
CA MET A 254 18.65 0.64 -6.55
C MET A 254 19.62 1.59 -7.24
N GLN A 255 20.06 1.27 -8.45
CA GLN A 255 20.97 2.12 -9.23
C GLN A 255 20.32 3.47 -9.56
N LEU A 256 19.06 3.47 -10.00
CA LEU A 256 18.31 4.69 -10.30
C LEU A 256 18.18 5.61 -9.09
N LEU A 257 18.00 5.04 -7.89
CA LEU A 257 17.84 5.77 -6.64
C LEU A 257 19.17 6.09 -5.95
N GLY A 258 20.29 5.52 -6.41
CA GLY A 258 21.59 5.67 -5.77
C GLY A 258 21.68 4.99 -4.39
N LEU A 259 20.93 3.91 -4.18
CA LEU A 259 20.89 3.16 -2.92
C LEU A 259 21.81 1.95 -2.97
N SER A 260 22.47 1.67 -1.83
CA SER A 260 23.28 0.47 -1.66
C SER A 260 22.48 -0.67 -1.04
N LEU A 261 22.91 -1.93 -1.26
CA LEU A 261 22.28 -3.08 -0.60
C LEU A 261 22.37 -2.97 0.93
N ALA A 262 23.46 -2.43 1.45
CA ALA A 262 23.61 -2.18 2.89
C ALA A 262 22.53 -1.21 3.41
N THR A 263 22.26 -0.13 2.66
CA THR A 263 21.20 0.82 3.00
C THR A 263 19.82 0.17 3.02
N LEU A 264 19.52 -0.70 2.05
CA LEU A 264 18.23 -1.41 2.04
C LEU A 264 18.07 -2.37 3.23
N LYS A 265 19.14 -3.05 3.63
CA LYS A 265 19.14 -3.93 4.81
C LYS A 265 18.95 -3.15 6.12
N GLU A 266 19.56 -1.97 6.24
CA GLU A 266 19.29 -1.08 7.38
C GLU A 266 17.83 -0.64 7.41
N ILE A 267 17.28 -0.27 6.25
CA ILE A 267 15.88 0.13 6.12
C ILE A 267 14.94 -1.03 6.46
N SER A 268 15.25 -2.27 6.08
CA SER A 268 14.39 -3.41 6.41
C SER A 268 14.39 -3.72 7.91
N LEU A 269 15.52 -3.59 8.60
CA LEU A 269 15.59 -3.71 10.07
C LEU A 269 14.74 -2.64 10.78
N GLU A 270 14.91 -1.37 10.37
CA GLU A 270 14.10 -0.26 10.89
C GLU A 270 12.61 -0.46 10.59
N GLY A 271 12.32 -0.94 9.38
CA GLY A 271 10.98 -1.18 8.88
C GLY A 271 10.25 -2.31 9.59
N GLN A 272 10.94 -3.35 10.10
CA GLN A 272 10.26 -4.50 10.71
C GLN A 272 9.36 -4.09 11.88
N VAL A 273 9.91 -3.32 12.84
CA VAL A 273 9.18 -2.91 14.05
C VAL A 273 8.02 -1.99 13.69
N ALA A 274 8.27 -1.00 12.82
CA ALA A 274 7.23 -0.09 12.36
C ALA A 274 6.14 -0.80 11.55
N SER A 275 6.50 -1.80 10.73
CA SER A 275 5.54 -2.57 9.93
C SER A 275 4.61 -3.40 10.80
N LEU A 276 5.11 -3.97 11.89
CA LEU A 276 4.30 -4.74 12.84
C LEU A 276 3.26 -3.84 13.51
N GLU A 277 3.70 -2.70 14.04
CA GLU A 277 2.81 -1.72 14.68
C GLU A 277 1.74 -1.20 13.69
N ILE A 278 2.14 -0.85 12.46
CA ILE A 278 1.22 -0.33 11.44
C ILE A 278 0.24 -1.41 10.97
N SER A 279 0.68 -2.66 10.81
CA SER A 279 -0.21 -3.77 10.47
C SER A 279 -1.30 -3.96 11.53
N GLU A 280 -0.94 -3.97 12.82
CA GLU A 280 -1.91 -4.08 13.93
C GLU A 280 -2.89 -2.90 14.01
N ILE A 281 -2.45 -1.69 13.64
CA ILE A 281 -3.32 -0.50 13.63
C ILE A 281 -4.33 -0.56 12.48
N LEU A 282 -3.88 -0.94 11.28
CA LEU A 282 -4.72 -0.95 10.07
C LEU A 282 -5.63 -2.17 10.00
N HIS A 283 -5.11 -3.34 10.37
CA HIS A 283 -5.81 -4.61 10.40
C HIS A 283 -5.62 -5.30 11.75
N PRO A 284 -6.31 -4.84 12.81
CA PRO A 284 -6.24 -5.49 14.11
C PRO A 284 -6.76 -6.93 13.98
N CYS A 285 -5.91 -7.91 14.28
CA CYS A 285 -6.30 -9.33 14.25
C CYS A 285 -7.61 -9.51 15.03
N THR A 286 -8.67 -9.94 14.35
CA THR A 286 -9.92 -10.39 14.96
C THR A 286 -9.73 -11.79 15.54
N SER A 287 -8.81 -11.95 16.48
CA SER A 287 -8.62 -13.17 17.26
C SER A 287 -8.76 -12.85 18.74
N VAL A 288 -9.93 -12.31 19.10
CA VAL A 288 -10.50 -12.48 20.45
C VAL A 288 -11.96 -12.86 20.29
N THR A 289 -12.20 -14.11 19.89
CA THR A 289 -13.46 -14.78 20.23
C THR A 289 -13.27 -15.37 21.62
N TYR A 290 -13.93 -14.78 22.61
CA TYR A 290 -14.11 -15.36 23.94
C TYR A 290 -14.92 -16.65 23.90
#